data_AF-A0A963HI81-F1
#
_entry.id   AF-A0A963HI81-F1
#
_cell.length_a   1.000
_cell.length_b   1.000
_cell.length_c   1.000
_cell.angle_alpha   90.00
_cell.angle_beta   90.00
_cell.angle_gamma   90.00
#
_symmetry.space_group_name_H-M   'P 1'
#
loop_
_entity.id
_entity.type
_entity.pdbx_description
1 polymer ?
#
loop_
_entity_poly.entity_id
_entity_poly.type
_entity_poly.pdbx_seq_one_letter_code
_entity_poly.pdbx_strand_id
1 'polypeptide(L)'
;MRIPSLLLFLLPFCATAQDWSARTLGEIAVYPEYRAPARVVAGEEARIAAEVGARIVAMPARTGAEVVRGTELVRLDDAAFRIELERARAQVALIDSRIGL
;
A
#
# COMPACT_ATOMS: atom_id res chain seq x y z
N MET A 1 2.64 50.91 77.67
CA MET A 1 3.35 50.74 76.38
C MET A 1 3.53 49.25 76.03
N ARG A 2 2.45 48.49 75.77
CA ARG A 2 2.52 47.03 75.51
C ARG A 2 1.75 46.54 74.27
N ILE A 3 1.06 47.46 73.58
CA ILE A 3 0.25 47.17 72.39
C ILE A 3 1.09 46.83 71.14
N PRO A 4 2.26 47.47 70.85
CA PRO A 4 2.99 47.14 69.62
C PRO A 4 3.69 45.77 69.67
N SER A 5 4.07 45.28 70.85
CA SER A 5 4.64 43.93 71.02
C SER A 5 3.61 42.83 70.82
N LEU A 6 2.34 43.07 71.16
CA LEU A 6 1.27 42.10 70.93
C LEU A 6 0.97 41.95 69.43
N LEU A 7 1.05 43.06 68.68
CA LEU A 7 0.82 43.07 67.23
C LEU A 7 1.92 42.32 66.46
N LEU A 8 3.18 42.39 66.93
CA LEU A 8 4.32 41.72 66.31
C LEU A 8 4.26 40.18 66.45
N PHE A 9 3.60 39.67 67.50
CA PHE A 9 3.40 38.23 67.73
C PHE A 9 2.30 37.60 66.85
N LEU A 10 1.45 38.41 66.20
CA LEU A 10 0.37 37.94 65.32
C LEU A 10 0.77 37.79 63.84
N LEU A 11 1.91 38.35 63.43
CA LEU A 11 2.45 38.26 62.08
C LEU A 11 2.69 36.82 61.54
N PRO A 12 3.21 35.85 62.32
CA PRO A 12 3.43 34.50 61.78
C PRO A 12 2.12 33.73 61.56
N PHE A 13 1.00 34.20 62.12
CA PHE A 13 -0.31 33.57 61.93
C PHE A 13 -0.96 33.92 60.58
N CYS A 14 -0.43 34.92 59.87
CA CYS A 14 -0.77 35.23 58.47
C CYS A 14 0.15 34.51 57.46
N ALA A 15 0.97 33.55 57.90
CA ALA A 15 1.66 32.66 56.99
C ALA A 15 0.61 31.83 56.23
N THR A 16 0.39 32.18 54.97
CA THR A 16 -0.59 31.55 54.08
C THR A 16 -0.32 30.05 53.98
N ALA A 17 -1.32 29.25 54.34
CA ALA A 17 -1.40 27.87 53.88
C ALA A 17 -1.45 27.90 52.34
N GLN A 18 -0.42 27.39 51.68
CA GLN A 18 -0.48 27.20 50.23
C GLN A 18 -1.38 25.99 49.97
N ASP A 19 -2.37 26.16 49.10
CA ASP A 19 -3.21 25.05 48.65
C ASP A 19 -2.43 24.20 47.66
N TRP A 20 -2.15 22.95 48.03
CA TRP A 20 -1.56 21.95 47.16
C TRP A 20 -2.61 20.89 46.86
N SER A 21 -2.87 20.65 45.57
CA SER A 21 -3.74 19.56 45.13
C SER A 21 -2.93 18.55 44.33
N ALA A 22 -3.06 17.27 44.68
CA ALA A 22 -2.52 16.18 43.86
C ALA A 22 -3.48 15.84 42.71
N ARG A 23 -2.92 15.56 41.54
CA ARG A 23 -3.62 14.94 40.41
C ARG A 23 -2.90 13.66 40.04
N THR A 24 -3.65 12.66 39.60
CA THR A 24 -3.02 11.42 39.16
C THR A 24 -2.18 11.68 37.91
N LEU A 25 -1.10 10.91 37.71
CA LEU A 25 -0.24 11.09 36.54
C LEU A 25 -1.05 10.99 35.23
N GLY A 26 -2.06 10.11 35.17
CA GLY A 26 -2.93 9.95 34.01
C GLY A 26 -3.76 11.19 33.67
N GLU A 27 -4.08 12.05 34.64
CA GLU A 27 -4.83 13.30 34.41
C GLU A 27 -3.97 14.40 33.78
N ILE A 28 -2.66 14.30 33.90
CA ILE A 28 -1.71 15.34 33.47
C ILE A 28 -0.71 14.83 32.42
N ALA A 29 -0.74 13.53 32.11
CA ALA A 29 0.13 12.91 31.13
C ALA A 29 -0.24 13.42 29.74
N VAL A 30 0.69 14.11 29.10
CA VAL A 30 0.62 14.45 27.67
C VAL A 30 1.50 13.47 26.92
N TYR A 31 0.87 12.59 26.14
CA TYR A 31 1.58 11.67 25.27
C TYR A 31 1.88 12.35 23.93
N PRO A 32 3.13 12.30 23.44
CA PRO A 32 3.46 12.87 22.15
C PRO A 32 2.79 12.08 21.02
N GLU A 33 2.09 12.77 20.13
CA GLU A 33 1.66 12.22 18.85
C GLU A 33 2.79 12.36 17.81
N TYR A 34 3.16 11.25 17.18
CA TYR A 34 4.11 11.26 16.07
C TYR A 34 3.38 11.11 14.75
N ARG A 35 3.68 11.98 13.79
CA ARG A 35 3.17 11.93 12.43
C ARG A 35 4.34 11.94 11.47
N ALA A 36 4.34 11.01 10.54
CA ALA A 36 5.31 10.94 9.46
C ALA A 36 4.55 10.97 8.12
N PRO A 37 4.94 11.82 7.15
CA PRO A 37 4.36 11.79 5.83
C PRO A 37 4.71 10.45 5.16
N ALA A 38 3.71 9.84 4.52
CA ALA A 38 3.87 8.58 3.80
C ALA A 38 3.18 8.66 2.44
N ARG A 39 3.56 7.76 1.54
CA ARG A 39 2.92 7.59 0.23
C ARG A 39 2.48 6.15 0.07
N VAL A 40 1.23 5.97 -0.33
CA VAL A 40 0.72 4.67 -0.77
C VAL A 40 1.27 4.39 -2.17
N VAL A 41 1.87 3.22 -2.34
CA VAL A 41 2.37 2.71 -3.63
C VAL A 41 1.73 1.36 -3.92
N ALA A 42 1.69 0.97 -5.19
CA ALA A 42 1.20 -0.35 -5.56
C ALA A 42 2.06 -1.44 -4.91
N GLY A 43 1.42 -2.46 -4.31
CA GLY A 43 2.14 -3.59 -3.73
C GLY A 43 2.85 -4.44 -4.78
N GLU A 44 2.22 -4.59 -5.95
CA GLU A 44 2.77 -5.27 -7.13
C GLU A 44 2.42 -4.48 -8.39
N GLU A 45 3.35 -4.46 -9.35
CA GLU A 45 3.17 -3.84 -10.68
C GLU A 45 3.59 -4.85 -11.75
N ALA A 46 2.71 -5.11 -12.72
CA ALA A 46 3.00 -5.94 -13.87
C ALA A 46 2.90 -5.10 -15.15
N ARG A 47 3.96 -5.14 -15.97
CA ARG A 47 3.98 -4.52 -17.30
C ARG A 47 3.80 -5.59 -18.36
N ILE A 48 2.85 -5.36 -19.26
CA ILE A 48 2.51 -6.31 -20.32
C ILE A 48 2.99 -5.73 -21.65
N ALA A 49 3.61 -6.58 -22.46
CA ALA A 49 4.00 -6.30 -23.83
C ALA A 49 3.57 -7.47 -24.72
N ALA A 50 3.37 -7.20 -26.01
CA ALA A 50 3.12 -8.26 -26.98
C ALA A 50 4.44 -8.97 -27.28
N GLU A 51 4.45 -10.31 -27.19
CA GLU A 51 5.63 -11.13 -27.54
C GLU A 51 5.80 -11.28 -29.06
N VAL A 52 4.73 -11.06 -29.82
CA VAL A 52 4.71 -11.17 -31.28
C VAL A 52 4.10 -9.93 -31.92
N GLY A 53 4.58 -9.61 -33.12
CA GLY A 53 4.01 -8.54 -33.95
C GLY A 53 2.77 -9.03 -34.69
N ALA A 54 1.59 -8.48 -34.36
CA ALA A 54 0.33 -8.76 -35.05
C ALA A 54 -0.67 -7.63 -34.86
N ARG A 55 -1.73 -7.62 -35.67
CA ARG A 55 -2.84 -6.68 -35.53
C ARG A 55 -3.71 -7.04 -34.34
N ILE A 56 -4.13 -6.04 -33.56
CA ILE A 56 -5.13 -6.23 -32.50
C ILE A 56 -6.50 -6.44 -33.13
N VAL A 57 -7.19 -7.54 -32.79
CA VAL A 57 -8.55 -7.84 -33.27
C VAL A 57 -9.61 -7.60 -32.20
N ALA A 58 -9.25 -7.71 -30.92
CA ALA A 58 -10.14 -7.38 -29.80
C ALA A 58 -9.35 -6.95 -28.56
N MET A 59 -9.99 -6.19 -27.68
CA MET A 59 -9.47 -5.83 -26.36
C MET A 59 -10.56 -6.07 -25.31
N PRO A 60 -10.71 -7.32 -24.82
CA PRO A 60 -11.77 -7.68 -23.88
C PRO A 60 -11.62 -6.99 -22.53
N ALA A 61 -10.39 -6.88 -22.02
CA ALA A 61 -10.10 -6.13 -20.82
C ALA A 61 -10.07 -4.63 -21.13
N ARG A 62 -10.89 -3.86 -20.41
CA ARG A 62 -10.91 -2.39 -20.49
C ARG A 62 -10.03 -1.78 -19.41
N THR A 63 -9.58 -0.55 -19.63
CA THR A 63 -8.86 0.22 -18.63
C THR A 63 -9.68 0.34 -17.34
N GLY A 64 -9.03 0.10 -16.20
CA GLY A 64 -9.68 0.13 -14.88
C GLY A 64 -10.45 -1.15 -14.52
N ALA A 65 -10.52 -2.13 -15.41
CA ALA A 65 -11.08 -3.43 -15.07
C ALA A 65 -10.14 -4.22 -14.14
N GLU A 66 -10.72 -4.91 -13.17
CA GLU A 66 -10.01 -5.93 -12.40
C GLU A 66 -9.81 -7.18 -13.27
N VAL A 67 -8.62 -7.74 -13.23
CA VAL A 67 -8.24 -8.93 -14.00
C VAL A 67 -7.48 -9.89 -13.12
N VAL A 68 -7.61 -11.19 -13.41
CA VAL A 68 -6.84 -12.23 -12.74
C VAL A 68 -5.77 -12.78 -13.66
N ARG A 69 -4.80 -13.51 -13.11
CA ARG A 69 -3.77 -14.16 -13.91
C ARG A 69 -4.40 -15.10 -14.95
N GLY A 70 -3.96 -14.98 -16.20
CA GLY A 70 -4.48 -15.76 -17.33
C GLY A 70 -5.71 -15.14 -18.02
N THR A 71 -6.25 -14.03 -17.51
CA THR A 71 -7.29 -13.28 -18.23
C THR A 71 -6.74 -12.75 -19.56
N GLU A 72 -7.50 -12.96 -20.63
CA GLU A 72 -7.18 -12.41 -21.95
C GLU A 72 -7.36 -10.89 -21.95
N LEU A 73 -6.23 -10.18 -22.04
CA LEU A 73 -6.24 -8.70 -22.07
C LEU A 73 -6.49 -8.16 -23.47
N VAL A 74 -5.84 -8.77 -24.47
CA VAL A 74 -5.87 -8.36 -25.87
C VAL A 74 -5.83 -9.60 -26.75
N ARG A 75 -6.64 -9.61 -27.81
CA ARG A 75 -6.62 -10.62 -28.85
C ARG A 75 -5.86 -10.10 -30.06
N LEU A 76 -4.88 -10.87 -30.50
CA LEU A 76 -4.11 -10.61 -31.71
C LEU A 76 -4.61 -11.49 -32.87
N ASP A 77 -4.44 -11.01 -34.10
CA ASP A 77 -4.73 -11.76 -35.32
C ASP A 77 -3.73 -12.92 -35.46
N ASP A 78 -4.23 -14.16 -35.39
CA ASP A 78 -3.43 -15.38 -35.37
C ASP A 78 -3.37 -16.12 -36.71
N ALA A 79 -4.01 -15.58 -37.77
CA ALA A 79 -4.21 -16.29 -39.03
C ALA A 79 -2.89 -16.76 -39.67
N ALA A 80 -1.88 -15.88 -39.73
CA ALA A 80 -0.57 -16.22 -40.28
C ALA A 80 0.18 -17.25 -39.42
N PHE A 81 0.11 -17.11 -38.09
CA PHE A 81 0.75 -18.04 -37.16
C PHE A 81 0.14 -19.44 -37.22
N ARG A 82 -1.17 -19.54 -37.37
CA ARG A 82 -1.86 -20.81 -37.58
C ARG A 82 -1.40 -21.54 -38.83
N ILE A 83 -1.31 -20.83 -39.96
CA ILE A 83 -0.86 -21.42 -41.23
C ILE A 83 0.57 -21.96 -41.09
N GLU A 84 1.46 -21.18 -40.47
CA GLU A 84 2.85 -21.59 -40.28
C GLU A 84 2.98 -22.77 -39.30
N LEU A 85 2.16 -22.78 -38.25
CA LEU A 85 2.09 -23.90 -37.30
C LEU A 85 1.62 -25.20 -37.99
N GLU A 86 0.59 -25.12 -38.84
CA GLU A 86 0.11 -26.28 -39.59
C GLU A 86 1.15 -26.79 -40.59
N ARG A 87 1.87 -25.90 -41.27
CA ARG A 87 2.99 -26.28 -42.15
C ARG A 87 4.07 -27.01 -41.37
N ALA A 88 4.49 -26.46 -40.23
CA ALA A 88 5.51 -27.07 -39.39
C ALA A 88 5.09 -28.47 -38.90
N ARG A 89 3.82 -28.61 -38.47
CA ARG A 89 3.24 -29.90 -38.06
C ARG A 89 3.25 -30.92 -39.21
N ALA A 90 2.85 -30.52 -40.41
CA ALA A 90 2.88 -31.40 -41.57
C ALA A 90 4.31 -31.85 -41.94
N GLN A 91 5.29 -30.95 -41.80
CA GLN A 91 6.69 -31.28 -42.02
C GLN A 91 7.22 -32.29 -40.98
N VAL A 92 6.87 -32.11 -39.71
CA VAL A 92 7.21 -33.08 -38.64
C VAL A 92 6.58 -34.44 -38.95
N ALA A 93 5.28 -34.49 -39.25
CA ALA A 93 4.58 -35.74 -39.54
C ALA A 93 5.17 -36.50 -40.75
N LEU A 94 5.62 -35.77 -41.79
CA LEU A 94 6.28 -36.36 -42.94
C LEU A 94 7.63 -37.00 -42.57
N ILE A 95 8.40 -36.34 -41.70
CA ILE A 95 9.69 -36.83 -41.23
C ILE A 95 9.49 -38.06 -40.34
N ASP A 96 8.55 -38.01 -39.38
CA ASP A 96 8.25 -39.14 -38.50
C ASP A 96 7.87 -40.38 -39.31
N SER A 97 7.00 -40.21 -40.32
CA SER A 97 6.62 -41.28 -41.25
C SER A 97 7.80 -41.87 -42.02
N ARG A 98 8.85 -41.08 -42.27
CA ARG A 98 10.06 -41.53 -42.97
C ARG A 98 11.03 -42.27 -42.05
N ILE A 99 11.07 -41.92 -40.78
CA ILE A 99 11.99 -42.51 -39.80
C ILE A 99 11.41 -43.81 -39.19
N GLY A 100 10.12 -44.06 -39.32
CA GLY A 100 9.51 -45.34 -38.96
C GLY A 100 9.31 -45.52 -37.46
N LEU A 101 8.83 -44.47 -36.79
CA LEU A 101 8.14 -44.58 -35.51
C LEU A 101 6.63 -44.67 -35.73
#